data_AF-A0A9D9CWQ3-F1
#
_entry.id   AF-A0A9D9CWQ3-F1
#
_cell.length_a   1.000
_cell.length_b   1.000
_cell.length_c   1.000
_cell.angle_alpha   90.00
_cell.angle_beta   90.00
_cell.angle_gamma   90.00
#
_symmetry.space_group_name_H-M   'P 1'
#
loop_
_entity.id
_entity.type
_entity.pdbx_description
1 polymer ?
#
loop_
_entity_poly.entity_id
_entity_poly.type
_entity_poly.pdbx_seq_one_letter_code
_entity_poly.pdbx_strand_id
1 'polypeptide(L)'
;IGTGRGEILTPFETDLSRFRIEVTVPEGISVSTADAYRGIVPSVPEKPLREVLRQHPSTWKKDLVNDFEASVFQKFPKLEAIKQSLYDRGAVYAAMSGSGSAIFGLFPE
;
A
#
# COMPACT_ATOMS: atom_id res chain seq x y z
N ILE A 1 -7.31 2.39 12.39
CA ILE A 1 -7.71 1.21 11.59
C ILE A 1 -9.15 1.36 11.16
N GLY A 2 -9.45 1.23 9.87
CA GLY A 2 -10.82 1.31 9.34
C GLY A 2 -11.40 -0.09 9.09
N THR A 3 -12.71 -0.26 9.30
CA THR A 3 -13.49 -1.46 8.97
C THR A 3 -14.78 -1.08 8.22
N GLY A 4 -15.60 -2.07 7.82
CA GLY A 4 -16.73 -1.87 6.92
C GLY A 4 -16.24 -1.64 5.50
N ARG A 5 -16.63 -0.52 4.90
CA ARG A 5 -16.07 0.06 3.67
C ARG A 5 -14.98 1.10 3.95
N GLY A 6 -14.49 1.14 5.20
CA GLY A 6 -13.50 2.10 5.69
C GLY A 6 -14.10 3.26 6.48
N GLU A 7 -15.44 3.31 6.65
CA GLU A 7 -16.14 4.37 7.37
C GLU A 7 -16.14 4.20 8.90
N ILE A 8 -15.90 2.98 9.40
CA ILE A 8 -15.87 2.70 10.84
C ILE A 8 -14.42 2.76 11.30
N LEU A 9 -14.07 3.79 12.07
CA LEU A 9 -12.68 4.07 12.47
C LEU A 9 -12.45 3.72 13.94
N THR A 10 -11.40 2.94 14.18
CA THR A 10 -10.82 2.73 15.52
C THR A 10 -9.45 3.40 15.57
N PRO A 11 -9.16 4.27 16.57
CA PRO A 11 -7.84 4.85 16.74
C PRO A 11 -6.74 3.79 16.83
N PHE A 12 -5.58 4.08 16.27
CA PHE A 12 -4.40 3.23 16.37
C PHE A 12 -3.17 4.10 16.41
N GLU A 13 -2.36 3.92 17.44
CA GLU A 13 -1.10 4.64 17.60
C GLU A 13 0.01 3.90 16.85
N THR A 14 0.73 4.63 16.01
CA THR A 14 1.92 4.16 15.32
C THR A 14 2.91 5.31 15.27
N ASP A 15 4.17 5.03 15.57
CA ASP A 15 5.24 6.00 15.48
C ASP A 15 5.99 5.81 14.16
N LEU A 16 5.80 6.75 13.24
CA LEU A 16 6.52 6.82 11.98
C LEU A 16 7.44 8.04 11.92
N SER A 17 7.73 8.69 13.05
CA SER A 17 8.55 9.91 13.11
C SER A 17 9.99 9.73 12.63
N ARG A 18 10.48 8.49 12.59
CA ARG A 18 11.81 8.10 12.07
C ARG A 18 11.82 7.79 10.58
N PHE A 19 10.72 8.05 9.89
CA PHE A 19 10.58 7.74 8.47
C PHE A 19 10.13 8.95 7.68
N ARG A 20 10.80 9.17 6.56
CA ARG A 20 10.34 10.05 5.50
C ARG A 20 9.43 9.27 4.55
N ILE A 21 8.31 9.86 4.15
CA ILE A 21 7.39 9.28 3.18
C ILE A 21 7.58 9.98 1.83
N GLU A 22 7.91 9.21 0.80
CA GLU A 22 7.85 9.70 -0.59
C GLU A 22 6.56 9.23 -1.26
N VAL A 23 5.91 10.11 -2.01
CA VAL A 23 4.72 9.79 -2.80
C VAL A 23 5.00 10.11 -4.26
N THR A 24 4.82 9.10 -5.13
CA THR A 24 4.94 9.22 -6.57
C THR A 24 3.57 9.06 -7.21
N VAL A 25 3.10 10.10 -7.90
CA VAL A 25 1.86 10.07 -8.68
C VAL A 25 2.24 10.08 -10.16
N PRO A 26 2.08 8.97 -10.89
CA PRO A 26 2.47 8.91 -12.29
C PRO A 26 1.53 9.71 -13.18
N GLU A 27 2.12 10.57 -14.02
CA GLU A 27 1.37 11.28 -15.05
C GLU A 27 0.73 10.32 -16.06
N GLY A 28 -0.49 10.66 -16.49
CA GLY A 28 -1.23 9.91 -17.51
C GLY A 28 -1.83 8.57 -17.05
N ILE A 29 -1.66 8.19 -15.77
CA ILE A 29 -2.26 6.97 -15.22
C ILE A 29 -3.29 7.34 -14.16
N SER A 30 -4.56 7.07 -14.48
CA SER A 30 -5.68 7.16 -13.54
C SER A 30 -6.36 5.80 -13.44
N VAL A 31 -6.54 5.32 -12.21
CA VAL A 31 -7.23 4.05 -11.94
C VAL A 31 -8.64 4.37 -11.46
N SER A 32 -9.63 3.94 -12.23
CA SER A 32 -11.03 3.99 -11.81
C SER A 32 -11.22 3.10 -10.58
N THR A 33 -11.71 3.68 -9.49
CA THR A 33 -11.99 2.94 -8.25
C THR A 33 -12.95 1.78 -8.53
N ALA A 34 -14.01 2.00 -9.32
CA ALA A 34 -14.93 0.94 -9.69
C ALA A 34 -14.25 -0.21 -10.46
N ASP A 35 -13.29 0.11 -11.34
CA ASP A 35 -12.51 -0.91 -12.07
C ASP A 35 -11.55 -1.68 -11.18
N ALA A 36 -10.94 -1.00 -10.20
CA ALA A 36 -10.09 -1.65 -9.21
C ALA A 36 -10.90 -2.66 -8.38
N TYR A 37 -12.06 -2.25 -7.84
CA TYR A 37 -12.96 -3.14 -7.09
C TYR A 37 -13.48 -4.31 -7.93
N ARG A 38 -13.74 -4.14 -9.23
CA ARG A 38 -14.13 -5.26 -10.10
C ARG A 38 -13.04 -6.32 -10.26
N GLY A 39 -11.78 -5.94 -10.07
CA GLY A 39 -10.62 -6.82 -10.25
C GLY A 39 -10.16 -7.54 -8.99
N ILE A 40 -10.71 -7.22 -7.81
CA ILE A 40 -10.28 -7.86 -6.56
C ILE A 40 -11.06 -9.14 -6.30
N VAL A 41 -10.36 -10.13 -5.75
CA VAL A 41 -10.96 -11.27 -5.07
C VAL A 41 -10.60 -11.10 -3.59
N PRO A 42 -11.59 -10.79 -2.72
CA PRO A 42 -11.32 -10.61 -1.30
C PRO A 42 -10.64 -11.86 -0.72
N SER A 43 -9.56 -11.66 0.01
CA SER A 43 -8.87 -12.73 0.72
C SER A 43 -8.84 -12.45 2.22
N VAL A 44 -8.88 -13.51 3.02
CA VAL A 44 -8.67 -13.37 4.46
C VAL A 44 -7.16 -13.34 4.69
N PRO A 45 -6.60 -12.25 5.25
CA PRO A 45 -5.17 -12.19 5.51
C PRO A 45 -4.77 -13.21 6.57
N GLU A 46 -3.57 -13.78 6.43
CA GLU A 46 -3.03 -14.76 7.38
C GLU A 46 -2.86 -14.18 8.79
N LYS A 47 -2.53 -12.88 8.88
CA LYS A 47 -2.35 -12.15 10.13
C LYS A 47 -3.37 -11.02 10.25
N PRO A 48 -3.92 -10.76 11.45
CA PRO A 48 -4.72 -9.58 11.69
C PRO A 48 -3.92 -8.30 11.40
N LEU A 49 -4.50 -7.35 10.66
CA LEU A 49 -3.86 -6.08 10.29
C LEU A 49 -3.26 -5.35 11.52
N ARG A 50 -3.96 -5.37 12.64
CA ARG A 50 -3.49 -4.76 13.90
C ARG A 50 -2.18 -5.35 14.40
N GLU A 51 -1.94 -6.64 14.20
CA GLU A 51 -0.69 -7.28 14.61
C GLU A 51 0.45 -6.91 13.66
N VAL A 52 0.17 -6.87 12.37
CA VAL A 52 1.14 -6.43 11.34
C VAL A 52 1.60 -4.99 11.63
N LEU A 53 0.68 -4.07 11.88
CA LEU A 53 0.98 -2.65 12.13
C LEU A 53 1.74 -2.39 13.45
N ARG A 54 1.79 -3.36 14.37
CA ARG A 54 2.62 -3.28 15.60
C ARG A 54 4.07 -3.67 15.35
N GLN A 55 4.35 -4.37 14.27
CA GLN A 55 5.71 -4.71 13.89
C GLN A 55 6.40 -3.52 13.23
N HIS A 56 7.73 -3.55 13.21
CA HIS A 56 8.53 -2.53 12.56
C HIS A 56 8.20 -2.43 11.06
N PRO A 57 8.15 -1.24 10.43
CA PRO A 57 7.77 -1.09 9.02
C PRO A 57 8.57 -1.94 8.03
N SER A 58 9.79 -2.31 8.35
CA SER A 58 10.61 -3.22 7.53
C SER A 58 10.04 -4.64 7.39
N THR A 59 9.11 -5.07 8.25
CA THR A 59 8.44 -6.38 8.14
C THR A 59 7.18 -6.33 7.27
N TRP A 60 6.65 -5.13 7.03
CA TRP A 60 5.34 -4.93 6.39
C TRP A 60 5.31 -5.39 4.95
N LYS A 61 6.44 -5.41 4.24
CA LYS A 61 6.52 -5.84 2.83
C LYS A 61 5.88 -7.21 2.59
N LYS A 62 5.92 -8.11 3.58
CA LYS A 62 5.34 -9.46 3.48
C LYS A 62 3.86 -9.51 3.85
N ASP A 63 3.49 -8.83 4.93
CA ASP A 63 2.21 -9.06 5.61
C ASP A 63 1.19 -7.91 5.42
N LEU A 64 1.64 -6.71 5.01
CA LEU A 64 0.80 -5.54 4.75
C LEU A 64 0.67 -5.36 3.24
N VAL A 65 -0.24 -6.11 2.63
CA VAL A 65 -0.45 -6.12 1.19
C VAL A 65 -1.74 -5.37 0.86
N ASN A 66 -1.72 -4.66 -0.28
CA ASN A 66 -2.91 -4.04 -0.84
C ASN A 66 -3.45 -4.94 -1.97
N ASP A 67 -4.62 -5.55 -1.73
CA ASP A 67 -5.25 -6.51 -2.67
C ASP A 67 -5.54 -5.91 -4.07
N PHE A 68 -5.64 -4.59 -4.20
CA PHE A 68 -5.79 -3.95 -5.51
C PHE A 68 -4.53 -4.10 -6.38
N GLU A 69 -3.34 -4.19 -5.78
CA GLU A 69 -2.07 -4.16 -6.51
C GLU A 69 -1.99 -5.27 -7.57
N ALA A 70 -2.40 -6.51 -7.23
CA ALA A 70 -2.30 -7.63 -8.16
C ALA A 70 -3.05 -7.39 -9.47
N SER A 71 -4.31 -6.93 -9.40
CA SER A 71 -5.13 -6.69 -10.59
C SER A 71 -4.80 -5.36 -11.28
N VAL A 72 -4.43 -4.33 -10.52
CA VAL A 72 -4.08 -3.01 -11.06
C VAL A 72 -2.72 -3.03 -11.74
N PHE A 73 -1.72 -3.73 -11.19
CA PHE A 73 -0.38 -3.81 -11.78
C PHE A 73 -0.37 -4.64 -13.06
N GLN A 74 -1.23 -5.66 -13.19
CA GLN A 74 -1.42 -6.35 -14.47
C GLN A 74 -1.88 -5.41 -15.59
N LYS A 75 -2.77 -4.45 -15.27
CA LYS A 75 -3.24 -3.44 -16.23
C LYS A 75 -2.25 -2.30 -16.42
N PHE A 76 -1.53 -1.93 -15.37
CA PHE A 76 -0.58 -0.81 -15.36
C PHE A 76 0.79 -1.24 -14.80
N PRO A 77 1.61 -2.00 -15.56
CA PRO A 77 2.91 -2.50 -15.07
C PRO A 77 3.88 -1.40 -14.63
N LYS A 78 3.71 -0.16 -15.14
CA LYS A 78 4.48 1.01 -14.71
C LYS A 78 4.34 1.29 -13.21
N LEU A 79 3.19 0.98 -12.60
CA LEU A 79 2.97 1.17 -11.16
C LEU A 79 3.82 0.20 -10.32
N GLU A 80 3.93 -1.05 -10.76
CA GLU A 80 4.83 -2.03 -10.15
C GLU A 80 6.30 -1.60 -10.28
N ALA A 81 6.69 -1.11 -11.46
CA ALA A 81 8.04 -0.59 -11.68
C ALA A 81 8.37 0.61 -10.77
N ILE A 82 7.42 1.52 -10.54
CA ILE A 82 7.57 2.63 -9.58
C ILE A 82 7.74 2.10 -8.16
N LYS A 83 6.90 1.15 -7.73
CA LYS A 83 7.02 0.50 -6.42
C LYS A 83 8.38 -0.15 -6.24
N GLN A 84 8.88 -0.87 -7.25
CA GLN A 84 10.20 -1.48 -7.22
C GLN A 84 11.32 -0.44 -7.15
N SER A 85 11.22 0.66 -7.92
CA SER A 85 12.19 1.75 -7.86
C SER A 85 12.29 2.40 -6.48
N LEU A 86 11.19 2.53 -5.72
CA LEU A 86 11.24 3.01 -4.34
C LEU A 86 12.01 2.04 -3.43
N TYR A 87 11.80 0.73 -3.59
CA TYR A 87 12.58 -0.28 -2.88
C TYR A 87 14.07 -0.21 -3.25
N ASP A 88 14.40 -0.09 -4.53
CA ASP A 88 15.79 0.00 -5.02
C ASP A 88 16.51 1.25 -4.47
N ARG A 89 15.75 2.31 -4.17
CA ARG A 89 16.24 3.56 -3.55
C ARG A 89 16.34 3.49 -2.02
N GLY A 90 16.01 2.36 -1.40
CA GLY A 90 16.15 2.15 0.04
C GLY A 90 14.86 2.29 0.86
N ALA A 91 13.68 2.27 0.24
CA ALA A 91 12.43 2.20 1.00
C ALA A 91 12.37 0.88 1.79
N VAL A 92 12.03 0.94 3.08
CA VAL A 92 11.79 -0.25 3.90
C VAL A 92 10.41 -0.87 3.64
N TYR A 93 9.48 -0.06 3.17
CA TYR A 93 8.14 -0.46 2.75
C TYR A 93 7.66 0.46 1.64
N ALA A 94 7.04 -0.09 0.60
CA ALA A 94 6.39 0.66 -0.45
C ALA A 94 5.10 -0.04 -0.88
N ALA A 95 4.07 0.75 -1.18
CA ALA A 95 2.76 0.24 -1.57
C ALA A 95 1.98 1.25 -2.40
N MET A 96 0.96 0.76 -3.11
CA MET A 96 -0.05 1.60 -3.72
C MET A 96 -1.01 2.15 -2.66
N SER A 97 -1.35 3.44 -2.75
CA SER A 97 -2.33 4.08 -1.88
C SER A 97 -3.75 3.83 -2.40
N GLY A 98 -4.59 3.15 -1.60
CA GLY A 98 -5.97 2.83 -1.96
C GLY A 98 -6.05 2.03 -3.27
N SER A 99 -6.97 2.40 -4.16
CA SER A 99 -7.09 1.81 -5.50
C SER A 99 -6.06 2.33 -6.52
N GLY A 100 -5.09 3.16 -6.10
CA GLY A 100 -4.10 3.79 -6.98
C GLY A 100 -4.57 5.13 -7.56
N SER A 101 -3.78 5.79 -8.41
CA SER A 101 -2.50 5.34 -8.98
C SER A 101 -1.25 5.73 -8.18
N ALA A 102 -1.41 6.46 -7.07
CA ALA A 102 -0.29 6.89 -6.25
C ALA A 102 0.44 5.70 -5.61
N ILE A 103 1.77 5.69 -5.72
CA ILE A 103 2.65 4.75 -5.02
C ILE A 103 3.43 5.54 -3.98
N PHE A 104 3.57 5.01 -2.78
CA PHE A 104 4.37 5.63 -1.72
C PHE A 104 5.42 4.67 -1.19
N GLY A 105 6.47 5.24 -0.60
CA GLY A 105 7.54 4.51 0.07
C GLY A 105 7.91 5.16 1.41
N LEU A 106 8.18 4.34 2.42
CA LEU A 106 8.75 4.75 3.71
C LEU A 106 10.26 4.53 3.67
N PHE A 107 11.00 5.59 3.95
CA PHE A 107 12.45 5.60 4.01
C PHE A 107 12.89 5.90 5.44
N PRO A 108 13.77 5.09 6.05
CA PRO A 108 14.34 5.44 7.34
C PRO A 108 15.13 6.75 7.20
N GLU A 109 14.98 7.65 8.15
CA GLU A 109 15.82 8.85 8.30
C GLU A 109 17.16 8.53 8.97
#